data_AF-A0A2H1V9M5-F1
#
_entry.id   AF-A0A2H1V9M5-F1
#
_cell.length_a   1.000
_cell.length_b   1.000
_cell.length_c   1.000
_cell.angle_alpha   90.00
_cell.angle_beta   90.00
_cell.angle_gamma   90.00
#
_symmetry.space_group_name_H-M   'P 1'
#
loop_
_entity.id
_entity.type
_entity.pdbx_description
1 polymer ?
#
loop_
_entity_poly.entity_id
_entity_poly.type
_entity_poly.pdbx_seq_one_letter_code
_entity_poly.pdbx_strand_id
1 'polypeptide(L)' 'LIPAPRGTGIVSAPVPKKLLQMAGVQDCYTSARGSTGTLGNFAKATYAAIAKTYAYLTPDLWRDIPLTKSPYSEFKA' A
#
# COMPACT_ATOMS: atom_id res chain seq x y z
N LEU A 1 -8.13 -2.89 2.38
CA LEU A 1 -8.27 -2.02 1.18
C LEU A 1 -8.92 -2.88 0.12
N ILE A 2 -9.96 -2.37 -0.54
CA ILE A 2 -10.74 -3.12 -1.53
C ILE A 2 -10.70 -2.30 -2.83
N PRO A 3 -10.43 -2.93 -4.00
CA PRO A 3 -10.47 -2.24 -5.28
C PRO A 3 -11.84 -1.61 -5.53
N ALA A 4 -11.85 -0.40 -6.09
CA ALA A 4 -13.07 0.30 -6.48
C ALA A 4 -13.06 0.58 -8.00
N PRO A 5 -14.23 0.69 -8.65
CA PRO A 5 -14.33 1.15 -10.04
C PRO A 5 -13.69 2.54 -10.22
N ARG A 6 -13.22 2.82 -11.44
CA ARG A 6 -12.63 4.12 -11.76
C ARG A 6 -13.63 5.25 -11.58
N GLY A 7 -13.20 6.35 -10.94
CA GLY A 7 -14.04 7.52 -10.68
C GLY A 7 -14.88 7.42 -9.40
N THR A 8 -14.70 6.38 -8.59
CA THR A 8 -15.33 6.26 -7.27
C THR A 8 -14.73 7.24 -6.26
N GLY A 9 -13.45 7.55 -6.39
CA GLY A 9 -12.67 8.22 -5.37
C GLY A 9 -12.35 7.32 -4.17
N ILE A 10 -11.79 7.93 -3.13
CA ILE A 10 -11.44 7.23 -1.89
C ILE A 10 -12.58 7.32 -0.88
N VAL A 11 -13.21 6.19 -0.59
CA VAL A 11 -14.25 6.05 0.43
C VAL A 11 -13.59 5.60 1.74
N SER A 12 -13.21 6.57 2.57
CA SER A 12 -12.57 6.32 3.85
C SER A 12 -12.73 7.46 4.85
N ALA A 13 -12.42 7.19 6.12
CA ALA A 13 -12.25 8.19 7.16
C ALA A 13 -11.10 9.16 6.82
N PRO A 14 -11.05 10.38 7.41
CA PRO A 14 -10.10 11.42 7.03
C PRO A 14 -8.62 10.99 7.10
N VAL A 15 -8.24 10.24 8.13
CA VAL A 15 -6.85 9.83 8.37
C VAL A 15 -6.34 8.86 7.30
N PRO A 16 -6.96 7.68 7.04
CA PRO A 16 -6.56 6.82 5.94
C PRO A 16 -6.75 7.47 4.57
N LYS A 17 -7.76 8.33 4.39
CA LYS A 17 -7.98 9.04 3.13
C LYS A 17 -6.75 9.87 2.75
N LYS A 18 -6.17 10.60 3.70
CA LYS A 18 -4.97 11.40 3.43
C LYS A 18 -3.76 10.52 3.09
N LEU A 19 -3.57 9.41 3.80
CA LEU A 19 -2.49 8.46 3.50
C LEU A 19 -2.63 7.81 2.13
N LEU A 20 -3.85 7.41 1.74
CA LEU A 20 -4.12 6.83 0.42
C LEU A 20 -3.92 7.84 -0.70
N GLN A 21 -4.29 9.11 -0.49
CA GLN A 21 -3.99 10.20 -1.43
C GLN A 21 -2.48 10.42 -1.59
N MET A 22 -1.72 10.41 -0.49
CA MET A 22 -0.25 10.53 -0.53
C MET A 22 0.41 9.35 -1.24
N ALA A 23 -0.17 8.15 -1.13
CA ALA A 23 0.28 6.97 -1.86
C ALA A 23 -0.12 6.96 -3.35
N GLY A 24 -0.87 7.97 -3.82
CA GLY A 24 -1.32 8.07 -5.21
C GLY A 24 -2.50 7.16 -5.58
N VAL A 25 -3.21 6.60 -4.60
CA VAL A 25 -4.41 5.77 -4.84
C VAL A 25 -5.56 6.68 -5.24
N GLN A 26 -6.19 6.42 -6.39
CA GLN A 26 -7.31 7.23 -6.89
C GLN A 26 -8.66 6.71 -6.38
N ASP A 27 -8.88 5.40 -6.50
CA ASP A 27 -10.16 4.75 -6.25
C ASP A 27 -9.96 3.58 -5.29
N CYS A 28 -10.59 3.64 -4.11
CA CYS A 28 -10.51 2.54 -3.14
C CYS A 28 -11.65 2.60 -2.12
N TYR A 29 -12.24 1.43 -1.85
CA TYR A 29 -13.11 1.23 -0.69
C TYR A 29 -12.28 0.79 0.52
N THR A 30 -12.61 1.33 1.69
CA THR A 30 -11.96 0.95 2.94
C THR A 30 -12.96 0.34 3.91
N SER A 31 -12.50 -0.67 4.64
CA SER A 31 -13.21 -1.25 5.78
C SER A 31 -12.22 -1.31 6.94
N ALA A 32 -12.66 -0.91 8.11
CA ALA A 32 -11.86 -0.87 9.33
C ALA A 32 -12.64 -1.51 10.47
N ARG A 33 -11.95 -2.29 11.31
CA ARG A 33 -12.51 -2.94 12.49
C ARG A 33 -11.55 -2.75 13.67
N GLY A 34 -12.10 -2.54 14.86
CA GLY A 34 -11.33 -2.26 16.08
C GLY A 34 -11.46 -0.80 16.53
N SER A 35 -10.56 -0.34 17.40
CA SER A 35 -10.59 1.03 17.96
C SER A 35 -10.01 2.05 16.99
N THR A 36 -10.82 2.46 16.00
CA THR A 36 -10.45 3.45 14.97
C THR A 36 -10.39 4.89 15.49
N GLY A 37 -10.82 5.14 16.74
CA GLY A 37 -10.67 6.45 17.39
C GLY A 37 -9.23 6.78 17.77
N THR A 38 -8.35 5.77 17.87
CA THR A 38 -6.93 5.98 18.16
C THR A 38 -6.16 6.28 16.87
N LEU A 39 -5.87 7.58 16.64
CA LEU A 39 -5.27 8.06 15.40
C LEU A 39 -3.98 7.32 15.02
N GLY A 40 -3.05 7.14 15.96
CA GLY A 40 -1.75 6.52 15.70
C GLY A 40 -1.86 5.08 15.23
N ASN A 41 -2.69 4.26 15.88
CA ASN A 41 -2.91 2.88 15.47
C ASN A 41 -3.62 2.81 14.12
N PHE A 42 -4.59 3.68 13.89
CA PHE A 42 -5.36 3.69 12.66
C PHE A 42 -4.51 4.09 11.43
N ALA A 43 -3.65 5.10 11.61
CA ALA A 43 -2.67 5.49 10.60
C ALA A 43 -1.65 4.36 10.33
N LYS A 44 -1.09 3.76 11.38
CA LYS A 44 -0.14 2.64 11.26
C LYS A 44 -0.75 1.43 10.56
N ALA A 45 -2.01 1.09 10.87
CA ALA A 45 -2.72 0.01 10.22
C ALA A 45 -2.92 0.27 8.72
N THR A 46 -3.23 1.51 8.35
CA THR A 46 -3.37 1.91 6.94
C THR A 46 -2.02 1.82 6.21
N TYR A 47 -0.95 2.33 6.82
CA TYR A 47 0.40 2.24 6.27
C TYR A 47 0.83 0.77 6.06
N ALA A 48 0.60 -0.08 7.06
CA ALA A 48 0.90 -1.50 6.97
C ALA A 48 0.11 -2.20 5.85
N ALA A 49 -1.13 -1.79 5.60
CA ALA A 49 -1.93 -2.32 4.50
C ALA A 49 -1.35 -1.94 3.12
N ILE A 50 -0.83 -0.72 2.97
CA ILE A 50 -0.16 -0.27 1.73
C ILE A 50 1.16 -1.02 1.54
N ALA A 51 1.99 -1.15 2.58
CA ALA A 51 3.26 -1.88 2.46
C ALA A 51 3.06 -3.35 2.04
N LYS A 52 1.97 -3.98 2.49
CA LYS A 52 1.63 -5.37 2.14
C LYS A 52 1.16 -5.54 0.69
N THR A 53 0.88 -4.49 -0.07
CA THR A 53 0.47 -4.65 -1.48
C THR A 53 1.58 -5.25 -2.33
N TYR A 54 2.84 -4.88 -2.07
CA TYR A 54 4.00 -5.47 -2.75
C TYR A 54 4.40 -6.84 -2.17
N ALA A 55 3.97 -7.17 -0.96
CA ALA A 55 4.20 -8.48 -0.37
C ALA A 55 3.25 -9.55 -0.93
N TYR A 56 2.17 -9.14 -1.61
CA TYR A 56 1.23 -10.06 -2.22
C TYR A 56 1.71 -10.46 -3.62
N LEU A 57 1.93 -11.76 -3.82
CA LEU A 57 2.41 -12.30 -5.09
C LEU A 57 1.24 -12.58 -6.03
N THR A 58 1.14 -11.79 -7.10
CA THR A 58 0.15 -11.95 -8.17
C THR A 58 0.75 -12.71 -9.36
N PRO A 59 -0.08 -13.36 -10.21
CA PRO A 59 0.41 -14.16 -11.34
C PRO A 59 1.33 -13.44 -12.34
N ASP A 60 1.18 -12.12 -12.49
CA ASP A 60 2.05 -11.27 -13.31
C ASP A 60 3.50 -11.18 -12.79
N LEU A 61 3.72 -11.48 -11.50
CA LEU A 61 5.02 -11.44 -10.84
C LEU A 61 5.67 -12.83 -10.67
N TRP A 62 5.07 -13.91 -11.20
CA TRP A 62 5.61 -15.29 -11.07
C TRP A 62 6.84 -15.57 -11.93
N ARG A 63 7.15 -14.69 -12.89
CA ARG A 63 8.31 -14.87 -13.76
C ARG A 63 9.61 -14.85 -12.95
N ASP A 64 10.55 -15.70 -13.34
CA ASP A 64 11.89 -15.64 -12.75
C ASP A 64 12.58 -14.32 -13.11
N ILE A 65 13.05 -13.62 -12.08
CA ILE A 65 13.80 -12.37 -12.23
C ILE A 65 15.26 -12.67 -11.86
N PRO A 66 16.21 -12.59 -12.81
CA PRO A 66 17.61 -12.84 -12.48
C PRO A 66 18.12 -11.78 -11.50
N LEU A 67 18.89 -12.22 -10.50
CA LEU A 67 19.46 -11.32 -9.50
C LEU A 67 20.53 -10.44 -10.14
N THR A 68 20.31 -9.12 -10.11
CA THR A 68 21.34 -8.14 -10.49
C THR A 68 22.36 -7.98 -9.36
N LYS A 69 23.55 -7.49 -9.68
CA LYS A 69 24.54 -7.12 -8.65
C LYS A 69 23.91 -6.07 -7.73
N SER A 70 24.20 -6.17 -6.43
CA SER A 70 23.78 -5.13 -5.50
C SER A 70 24.56 -3.85 -5.79
N PRO A 71 23.96 -2.65 -5.60
CA PRO A 71 24.66 -1.39 -5.77
C PRO A 71 25.95 -1.32 -4.94
N TYR A 72 25.93 -1.93 -3.75
CA TYR A 72 27.09 -2.05 -2.88
C TYR A 72 28.26 -2.82 -3.52
N SER A 73 27.99 -3.81 -4.36
CA SER A 73 29.02 -4.60 -5.05
C SER A 73 29.47 -3.98 -6.37
N GLU A 74 28.60 -3.21 -7.03
CA GLU A 74 28.89 -2.59 -8.32
C GLU A 74 29.76 -1.34 -8.20
N PHE A 75 29.55 -0.53 -7.17
CA PHE A 75 30.29 0.72 -6.93
C PHE A 75 31.35 0.60 -5.83
N LYS A 76 31.90 -0.60 -5.59
CA LYS A 76 33.07 -0.74 -4.72
C LYS A 76 34.25 -0.05 -5.40
N ALA A 77 34.90 0.85 -4.67
CA ALA A 77 36.17 1.46 -5.06
C ALA A 77 37.28 0.41 -5.22
#